data_AF-A0A1W6K945-F1
#
_entry.id   AF-A0A1W6K945-F1
#
_cell.length_a   1.000
_cell.length_b   1.000
_cell.length_c   1.000
_cell.angle_alpha   90.00
_cell.angle_beta   90.00
_cell.angle_gamma   90.00
#
_symmetry.space_group_name_H-M   'P 1'
#
loop_
_entity.id
_entity.type
_entity.pdbx_description
1 polymer ?
#
loop_
_entity_poly.entity_id
_entity_poly.type
_entity_poly.pdbx_seq_one_letter_code
_entity_poly.pdbx_strand_id
1 'polypeptide(L)' 'MSKTVELDVSCSVDGRTWNLYSFQYRTQDGLFSGHLYAVSFEHASYVLAELKETAELDGQILEADRI' A
#
# COMPACT_ATOMS: atom_id res chain seq x y z
N MET A 1 -20.58 -10.03 -2.13
CA MET A 1 -19.92 -10.22 -0.82
C MET A 1 -18.71 -9.30 -0.78
N SER A 2 -18.57 -8.45 0.24
CA SER A 2 -17.35 -7.66 0.45
C SER A 2 -16.33 -8.53 1.20
N LYS A 3 -15.13 -8.68 0.65
CA LYS A 3 -14.01 -9.35 1.32
C LYS A 3 -13.04 -8.30 1.84
N THR A 4 -12.57 -8.50 3.07
CA THR A 4 -11.68 -7.58 3.77
C THR A 4 -10.25 -8.09 3.65
N VAL A 5 -9.33 -7.20 3.30
CA VAL A 5 -7.89 -7.44 3.45
C VAL A 5 -7.46 -6.76 4.75
N GLU A 6 -6.81 -7.50 5.64
CA GLU A 6 -6.30 -6.98 6.91
C GLU A 6 -4.82 -6.62 6.76
N LEU A 7 -4.45 -5.41 7.20
CA LEU A 7 -3.08 -4.91 7.21
C LEU A 7 -2.80 -4.31 8.58
N ASP A 8 -1.60 -4.57 9.11
CA ASP A 8 -1.17 -3.98 10.36
C ASP A 8 -0.99 -2.46 10.18
N VAL A 9 -1.60 -1.66 11.05
CA VAL A 9 -1.48 -0.19 11.01
C VAL A 9 -0.06 0.31 11.28
N SER A 10 0.78 -0.55 11.86
CA SER A 10 2.21 -0.29 12.06
C SER A 10 2.99 -1.58 12.20
N CYS A 11 4.26 -1.58 11.80
CA CYS A 11 5.20 -2.66 12.06
C CYS A 11 6.56 -2.12 12.52
N SER A 12 7.34 -2.95 13.22
CA SER A 12 8.69 -2.58 13.66
C SER A 12 9.72 -3.35 12.84
N VAL A 13 10.59 -2.62 12.13
CA VAL A 13 11.67 -3.18 11.30
C VAL A 13 12.95 -2.44 11.64
N ASP A 14 14.02 -3.16 11.99
CA ASP A 14 15.34 -2.61 12.34
C ASP A 14 15.31 -1.47 13.36
N GLY A 15 14.45 -1.61 14.39
CA GLY A 15 14.31 -0.61 15.45
C GLY A 15 13.58 0.68 15.03
N ARG A 16 12.98 0.71 13.83
CA ARG A 16 12.13 1.81 13.36
C ARG A 16 10.68 1.36 13.29
N THR A 17 9.79 2.23 13.75
CA THR A 17 8.35 2.06 13.58
C THR A 17 7.93 2.58 12.22
N TRP A 18 7.34 1.70 11.43
CA TRP A 18 6.70 2.01 10.16
C TRP A 18 5.20 2.07 10.39
N ASN A 19 4.54 3.07 9.84
CA ASN A 19 3.10 3.26 9.93
C ASN A 19 2.48 3.11 8.55
N LEU A 20 1.26 2.59 8.50
CA LEU A 20 0.48 2.44 7.28
C LEU A 20 -0.11 3.79 6.88
N TYR A 21 0.21 4.25 5.67
CA TYR A 21 -0.34 5.45 5.05
C TYR A 21 -1.16 5.07 3.83
N SER A 22 -2.33 5.68 3.67
CA SER A 22 -3.15 5.56 2.47
C SER A 22 -2.77 6.60 1.43
N PHE A 23 -2.80 6.23 0.15
CA PHE A 23 -2.71 7.17 -0.97
C PHE A 23 -3.84 6.95 -1.97
N GLN A 24 -4.11 7.97 -2.79
CA GLN A 24 -5.11 7.93 -3.84
C GLN A 24 -4.50 8.32 -5.18
N TYR A 25 -4.98 7.69 -6.26
CA TYR A 25 -4.55 8.00 -7.63
C TYR A 25 -5.75 7.92 -8.59
N ARG A 26 -5.69 8.75 -9.64
CA ARG A 26 -6.73 8.83 -10.66
C ARG A 26 -6.27 8.13 -11.93
N THR A 27 -7.15 7.37 -12.53
CA THR A 27 -7.02 6.80 -13.87
C THR A 27 -8.21 7.24 -14.72
N GLN A 28 -8.23 6.85 -15.99
CA GLN A 28 -9.40 7.10 -16.86
C GLN A 28 -10.66 6.37 -16.35
N ASP A 29 -10.46 5.27 -15.61
CA ASP A 29 -11.54 4.42 -15.08
C ASP A 29 -12.06 4.89 -13.71
N GLY A 30 -11.34 5.78 -13.03
CA GLY A 30 -11.82 6.38 -11.78
C GLY A 30 -10.75 6.75 -10.76
N LEU A 31 -11.17 6.85 -9.49
CA LEU A 31 -10.31 7.12 -8.34
C LEU A 31 -10.08 5.82 -7.58
N PHE A 32 -8.82 5.45 -7.43
CA PHE A 32 -8.39 4.25 -6.71
C PHE A 32 -7.52 4.66 -5.51
N SER A 33 -7.39 3.74 -4.56
CA SER A 33 -6.57 3.94 -3.36
C SER A 33 -5.68 2.73 -3.10
N GLY A 34 -4.51 2.98 -2.53
CA GLY A 34 -3.59 1.97 -2.05
C GLY A 34 -3.01 2.34 -0.69
N HIS A 35 -2.17 1.48 -0.15
CA HIS A 35 -1.48 1.70 1.11
C HIS A 35 0.03 1.48 0.95
N LEU A 36 0.83 2.19 1.72
CA LEU A 36 2.28 2.03 1.82
C LEU A 36 2.73 2.22 3.27
N TYR A 37 3.85 1.62 3.62
CA TYR A 37 4.46 1.83 4.93
C TYR A 37 5.51 2.93 4.87
N ALA A 38 5.54 3.81 5.88
CA ALA A 38 6.59 4.83 6.04
C ALA A 38 6.80 5.21 7.50
N VAL A 39 7.97 5.80 7.82
CA VAL A 39 8.29 6.22 9.20
C VAL A 39 7.71 7.59 9.58
N SER A 40 7.33 8.40 8.60
CA SER A 40 6.69 9.71 8.78
C SER A 40 5.86 10.06 7.55
N PHE A 41 5.03 11.11 7.64
CA PHE A 41 4.24 11.60 6.50
C PHE A 41 5.13 12.16 5.37
N GLU A 42 6.22 12.84 5.73
CA GLU A 42 7.22 13.31 4.78
C GLU A 42 7.89 12.13 4.06
N HIS A 43 8.30 11.10 4.80
CA HIS A 43 8.85 9.88 4.19
C HIS A 43 7.82 9.19 3.28
N ALA A 44 6.55 9.14 3.68
CA ALA A 44 5.47 8.61 2.84
C ALA A 44 5.35 9.35 1.49
N SER A 45 5.60 10.66 1.48
CA SER A 45 5.58 11.44 0.23
C SER A 45 6.73 11.09 -0.71
N TYR A 46 7.93 10.82 -0.18
CA TYR A 46 9.08 10.35 -0.95
C TYR A 46 8.85 8.94 -1.50
N VAL A 47 8.41 8.01 -0.64
CA VAL A 47 8.08 6.63 -1.06
C VAL A 47 7.01 6.62 -2.16
N LEU A 48 6.00 7.50 -2.06
CA LEU A 48 4.97 7.62 -3.10
C LEU A 48 5.54 8.16 -4.43
N ALA A 49 6.53 9.05 -4.38
CA ALA A 49 7.19 9.53 -5.59
C ALA A 49 8.00 8.40 -6.25
N GLU A 50 8.80 7.67 -5.48
CA GLU A 50 9.55 6.51 -5.96
C GLU A 50 8.62 5.45 -6.55
N LEU A 51 7.52 5.13 -5.87
CA LEU A 51 6.52 4.16 -6.33
C LEU A 51 5.97 4.52 -7.71
N LYS A 52 5.74 5.81 -8.01
CA LYS A 52 5.25 6.25 -9.33
C LYS A 52 6.27 5.98 -10.44
N GLU A 53 7.55 5.95 -10.12
CA GLU A 53 8.64 5.76 -11.09
C GLU A 53 9.04 4.29 -11.24
N THR A 54 8.94 3.50 -10.16
CA THR A 54 9.53 2.16 -10.09
C THR A 54 8.52 1.02 -9.91
N ALA A 55 7.23 1.30 -9.70
CA ALA A 55 6.25 0.24 -9.50
C ALA A 55 6.06 -0.61 -10.77
N GLU A 56 6.05 -1.92 -10.58
CA GLU A 56 5.81 -2.91 -11.63
C GLU A 56 4.60 -3.78 -11.26
N LEU A 57 3.96 -4.36 -12.27
CA LEU A 57 2.84 -5.28 -12.06
C LEU A 57 3.37 -6.63 -11.57
N ASP A 58 3.05 -6.99 -10.32
CA ASP A 58 3.37 -8.31 -9.76
C ASP A 58 2.11 -9.15 -9.53
N GLY A 59 1.69 -9.82 -10.60
CA GLY A 59 0.59 -10.78 -10.57
C GLY A 59 -0.78 -10.20 -10.22
N GLN A 60 -1.71 -11.11 -9.91
CA GLN A 60 -3.05 -10.78 -9.42
C GLN A 60 -3.19 -11.35 -8.02
N ILE A 61 -3.69 -10.54 -7.08
CA ILE A 61 -4.11 -11.06 -5.78
C ILE A 61 -5.32 -11.95 -6.02
N LEU A 62 -5.11 -13.26 -5.87
CA LEU A 62 -6.17 -14.25 -5.97
C LEU A 62 -6.74 -14.54 -4.59
N GLU A 63 -8.03 -14.84 -4.59
CA GLU A 63 -8.72 -15.38 -3.43
C GLU A 63 -8.14 -16.77 -3.11
N ALA A 64 -7.64 -16.96 -1.89
CA ALA A 64 -7.35 -18.30 -1.39
C ALA A 64 -8.66 -19.00 -1.05
N ASP A 65 -9.09 -19.94 -1.88
CA ASP A 65 -10.20 -20.83 -1.58
C ASP A 65 -9.77 -21.76 -0.44
N ARG A 66 -10.44 -21.69 0.70
CA ARG A 66 -10.10 -22.49 1.89
C ARG A 66 -10.71 -23.89 1.68
N ILE A 67 -9.89 -24.84 1.21
CA ILE A 67 -10.24 -26.27 1.08
C ILE A 67 -10.49 -26.88 2.47
#